data_AF-A0A7C9A2Q7-F1
#
_entry.id   AF-A0A7C9A2Q7-F1
#
_cell.length_a   1.000
_cell.length_b   1.000
_cell.length_c   1.000
_cell.angle_alpha   90.00
_cell.angle_beta   90.00
_cell.angle_gamma   90.00
#
_symmetry.space_group_name_H-M   'P 1'
#
loop_
_entity.id
_entity.type
_entity.pdbx_description
1 polymer ?
#
loop_
_entity_poly.entity_id
_entity_poly.type
_entity_poly.pdbx_seq_one_letter_code
_entity_poly.pdbx_strand_id
1 'polypeptide(L)'
;HNFSTVYSYLINSKKNYIEVYDEKGSTGRGRYSNRMSPAIQLSQWRKGSQWFEMDRELALEVISDQKYFPIFSKYCKNSCYGDEHYLPTFVSIKFWKKNTNRTVTWVDWS
;
A
#
# COMPACT_ATOMS: atom_id res chain seq x y z
N HIS A 1 8.66 23.56 -4.85
CA HIS A 1 9.57 22.52 -4.30
C HIS A 1 10.77 22.35 -5.21
N ASN A 2 11.95 22.04 -4.68
CA ASN A 2 13.15 21.74 -5.47
C ASN A 2 13.75 20.38 -5.08
N PHE A 3 14.62 19.84 -5.94
CA PHE A 3 15.22 18.51 -5.74
C PHE A 3 15.95 18.39 -4.40
N SER A 4 16.76 19.38 -4.02
CA SER A 4 17.55 19.34 -2.79
C SER A 4 16.69 19.20 -1.54
N THR A 5 15.55 19.89 -1.48
CA THR A 5 14.60 19.78 -0.36
C THR A 5 13.97 18.39 -0.30
N VAL A 6 13.50 17.86 -1.43
CA VAL A 6 12.85 16.53 -1.48
C VAL A 6 13.86 15.42 -1.17
N TYR A 7 15.03 15.47 -1.79
CA TYR A 7 16.12 14.52 -1.55
C TYR A 7 16.52 14.50 -0.07
N SER A 8 16.76 15.67 0.52
CA SER A 8 17.15 15.75 1.94
C SER A 8 16.04 15.27 2.87
N TYR A 9 14.77 15.49 2.52
CA TYR A 9 13.63 14.99 3.30
C TYR A 9 13.57 13.45 3.29
N LEU A 10 13.70 12.85 2.11
CA LEU A 10 13.60 11.40 1.93
C LEU A 10 14.81 10.66 2.51
N ILE A 11 16.02 11.09 2.18
CA ILE A 11 17.25 10.38 2.59
C ILE A 11 17.47 10.40 4.11
N ASN A 12 16.92 11.40 4.80
CA ASN A 12 16.99 11.52 6.26
C ASN A 12 15.77 10.93 6.98
N SER A 13 14.76 10.44 6.25
CA SER A 13 13.59 9.82 6.86
C SER A 13 13.91 8.42 7.39
N LYS A 14 13.23 8.05 8.48
CA LYS A 14 13.22 6.68 9.02
C LYS A 14 11.88 5.98 8.79
N LYS A 15 11.02 6.57 7.95
CA LYS A 15 9.67 6.11 7.67
C LYS A 15 9.45 6.01 6.17
N ASN A 16 8.53 5.12 5.80
CA ASN A 16 8.03 4.96 4.45
C ASN A 16 6.79 5.83 4.23
N TYR A 17 6.50 6.17 2.98
CA TYR A 17 5.36 7.01 2.61
C TYR A 17 4.44 6.28 1.63
N ILE A 18 3.78 5.25 2.16
CA ILE A 18 2.69 4.55 1.50
C ILE A 18 1.39 5.01 2.14
N GLU A 19 0.45 5.47 1.31
CA GLU A 19 -0.87 5.86 1.78
C GLU A 19 -1.65 4.61 2.22
N VAL A 20 -2.28 4.67 3.39
CA VAL A 20 -3.00 3.52 3.95
C VAL A 20 -4.25 3.99 4.68
N TYR A 21 -5.41 3.61 4.16
CA TYR A 21 -6.70 3.84 4.81
C TYR A 21 -7.68 2.70 4.54
N ASP A 22 -8.73 2.65 5.35
CA ASP A 22 -9.84 1.71 5.21
C ASP A 22 -11.06 2.46 4.65
N GLU A 23 -11.31 2.28 3.35
CA GLU A 23 -12.45 2.88 2.67
C GLU A 23 -13.60 1.89 2.57
N LYS A 24 -14.76 2.26 3.13
CA LYS A 24 -15.94 1.38 3.17
C LYS A 24 -16.68 1.24 1.83
N GLY A 25 -16.43 2.15 0.88
CA GLY A 25 -17.16 2.26 -0.38
C GLY A 25 -16.86 1.17 -1.41
N SER A 26 -17.49 1.29 -2.58
CA SER A 26 -17.36 0.36 -3.71
C SER A 26 -15.93 0.27 -4.24
N THR A 27 -15.15 1.35 -4.12
CA THR A 27 -13.76 1.44 -4.56
C THR A 27 -12.75 0.97 -3.51
N GLY A 28 -13.20 0.72 -2.27
CA GLY A 28 -12.38 0.24 -1.16
C GLY A 28 -12.70 -1.21 -0.81
N ARG A 29 -13.43 -1.43 0.29
CA ARG A 29 -13.91 -2.75 0.73
C ARG A 29 -14.74 -3.47 -0.33
N GLY A 30 -15.46 -2.75 -1.20
CA GLY A 30 -16.22 -3.34 -2.30
C GLY A 30 -15.38 -4.08 -3.34
N ARG A 31 -14.06 -3.82 -3.39
CA ARG A 31 -13.12 -4.50 -4.29
C ARG A 31 -12.50 -5.77 -3.70
N TYR A 32 -12.72 -6.04 -2.41
CA TYR A 32 -12.17 -7.22 -1.73
C TYR A 32 -12.80 -8.52 -2.24
N SER A 33 -11.97 -9.55 -2.44
CA SER A 33 -12.43 -10.88 -2.81
C SER A 33 -12.43 -11.81 -1.60
N ASN A 34 -13.59 -12.38 -1.25
CA ASN A 34 -13.73 -13.34 -0.14
C ASN A 34 -12.82 -14.58 -0.29
N ARG A 35 -12.34 -14.88 -1.50
CA ARG A 35 -11.41 -15.98 -1.78
C ARG A 35 -9.98 -15.73 -1.25
N MET A 36 -9.67 -14.50 -0.82
CA MET A 36 -8.41 -14.16 -0.16
C MET A 36 -8.39 -14.57 1.33
N SER A 37 -9.57 -14.79 1.92
CA SER A 37 -9.72 -15.33 3.27
C SER A 37 -9.30 -16.80 3.33
N PRO A 38 -8.70 -17.30 4.42
CA PRO A 38 -8.39 -16.59 5.68
C PRO A 38 -7.04 -15.88 5.69
N ALA A 39 -6.25 -16.01 4.63
CA ALA A 39 -4.87 -15.51 4.60
C ALA A 39 -4.80 -13.97 4.63
N ILE A 40 -5.76 -13.30 4.00
CA ILE A 40 -5.98 -11.85 4.07
C ILE A 40 -7.43 -11.65 4.42
N GLN A 41 -7.71 -11.13 5.61
CA GLN A 41 -9.08 -10.85 6.05
C GLN A 41 -9.55 -9.49 5.54
N LEU A 42 -10.86 -9.30 5.38
CA LEU A 42 -11.44 -8.00 5.01
C LEU A 42 -11.02 -6.89 5.99
N SER A 43 -10.85 -7.20 7.28
CA SER A 43 -10.38 -6.25 8.30
C SER A 43 -8.94 -5.76 8.07
N GLN A 44 -8.15 -6.51 7.30
CA GLN A 44 -6.78 -6.18 6.91
C GLN A 44 -6.71 -5.51 5.53
N TRP A 45 -7.78 -5.56 4.73
CA TRP A 45 -7.83 -4.93 3.41
C TRP A 45 -7.70 -3.41 3.53
N ARG A 46 -6.74 -2.83 2.82
CA ARG A 46 -6.50 -1.38 2.81
C ARG A 46 -6.41 -0.86 1.39
N LYS A 47 -6.70 0.42 1.25
CA LYS A 47 -6.54 1.20 0.03
C LYS A 47 -5.47 2.27 0.23
N GLY A 48 -4.87 2.71 -0.87
CA GLY A 48 -3.93 3.81 -0.94
C GLY A 48 -3.66 4.22 -2.39
N SER A 49 -2.82 5.23 -2.55
CA SER A 49 -2.33 5.70 -3.85
C SER A 49 -1.40 4.71 -4.55
N GLN A 50 -1.43 4.73 -5.89
CA GLN A 50 -0.40 4.12 -6.74
C GLN A 50 0.97 4.82 -6.60
N TRP A 51 0.98 6.05 -6.09
CA TRP A 51 2.19 6.85 -5.90
C TRP A 51 2.69 6.71 -4.47
N PHE A 52 3.90 6.18 -4.30
CA PHE A 52 4.48 5.92 -2.99
C PHE A 52 5.98 6.20 -2.98
N GLU A 53 6.50 6.37 -1.77
CA GLU A 53 7.92 6.21 -1.49
C GLU A 53 8.10 5.07 -0.47
N MET A 54 9.18 4.31 -0.66
CA MET A 54 9.63 3.33 0.33
C MET A 54 11.15 3.27 0.36
N ASP A 55 11.68 2.94 1.52
CA ASP A 55 13.09 2.64 1.71
C ASP A 55 13.46 1.27 1.11
N ARG A 56 14.77 1.04 1.00
CA ARG A 56 15.32 -0.19 0.43
C ARG A 56 14.93 -1.45 1.22
N GLU A 57 14.81 -1.35 2.54
CA GLU A 57 14.47 -2.49 3.39
C GLU A 57 13.05 -2.95 3.11
N LEU A 58 12.09 -2.02 3.05
CA LEU A 58 10.71 -2.33 2.70
C LEU A 58 10.59 -2.84 1.26
N ALA A 59 11.37 -2.29 0.32
CA ALA A 59 11.39 -2.79 -1.05
C ALA A 59 11.82 -4.27 -1.13
N LEU A 60 12.82 -4.68 -0.34
CA LEU A 60 13.25 -6.09 -0.26
C LEU A 60 12.16 -7.00 0.31
N GLU A 61 11.43 -6.54 1.32
CA GLU A 61 10.29 -7.27 1.90
C GLU A 61 9.14 -7.42 0.91
N VAL A 62 8.89 -6.40 0.08
CA VAL A 62 7.86 -6.44 -0.97
C VAL A 62 8.22 -7.44 -2.07
N ILE A 63 9.43 -7.38 -2.63
CA ILE A 63 9.82 -8.28 -3.72
C ILE A 63 9.96 -9.75 -3.28
N SER A 64 10.21 -9.98 -1.99
CA SER A 64 10.37 -11.32 -1.41
C SER A 64 9.07 -11.90 -0.85
N ASP A 65 7.95 -11.17 -0.96
CA ASP A 65 6.66 -11.61 -0.45
C ASP A 65 6.12 -12.82 -1.21
N GLN A 66 6.27 -14.00 -0.61
CA GLN A 66 5.72 -15.26 -1.10
C GLN A 66 4.36 -15.61 -0.49
N LYS A 67 3.81 -14.78 0.40
CA LYS A 67 2.56 -15.08 1.12
C LYS A 67 1.39 -14.29 0.57
N TYR A 68 1.49 -12.96 0.51
CA TYR A 68 0.36 -12.10 0.19
C TYR A 68 0.30 -11.79 -1.31
N PHE A 69 1.44 -11.47 -1.93
CA PHE A 69 1.49 -11.18 -3.36
C PHE A 69 0.94 -12.31 -4.25
N PRO A 70 1.25 -13.61 -4.03
CA PRO A 70 0.64 -14.69 -4.83
C PRO A 70 -0.88 -14.77 -4.70
N ILE A 71 -1.42 -14.44 -3.52
CA ILE A 71 -2.88 -14.42 -3.25
C ILE A 71 -3.52 -13.26 -4.00
N PHE A 72 -2.91 -12.07 -3.95
CA PHE A 72 -3.32 -10.93 -4.77
C PHE A 72 -3.25 -11.30 -6.25
N SER A 73 -2.14 -11.82 -6.74
CA SER A 73 -1.96 -12.24 -8.14
C SER A 73 -3.02 -13.25 -8.59
N LYS A 74 -3.45 -14.16 -7.71
CA LYS A 74 -4.47 -15.17 -8.01
C LYS A 74 -5.90 -14.62 -7.96
N TYR A 75 -6.26 -13.87 -6.93
CA TYR A 75 -7.67 -13.53 -6.63
C TYR A 75 -8.03 -12.05 -6.82
N CYS A 76 -7.04 -11.16 -6.96
CA CYS A 76 -7.25 -9.77 -7.33
C CYS A 76 -7.30 -9.68 -8.85
N LYS A 77 -8.49 -9.89 -9.42
CA LYS A 77 -8.73 -9.85 -10.86
C LYS A 77 -9.77 -8.79 -11.20
N ASN A 78 -9.75 -8.28 -12.43
CA ASN A 78 -10.70 -7.30 -12.95
C ASN A 78 -10.69 -6.00 -12.10
N SER A 79 -11.83 -5.64 -11.51
CA SER A 79 -12.07 -4.42 -10.74
C SER A 79 -11.44 -4.40 -9.34
N CYS A 80 -10.40 -5.20 -9.09
CA CYS A 80 -9.75 -5.26 -7.79
C CYS A 80 -8.69 -4.16 -7.58
N TYR A 81 -8.02 -3.68 -8.63
CA TYR A 81 -6.99 -2.62 -8.57
C TYR A 81 -5.87 -2.94 -7.56
N GLY A 82 -5.11 -4.01 -7.85
CA GLY A 82 -4.06 -4.50 -6.94
C GLY A 82 -2.96 -3.48 -6.66
N ASP A 83 -2.71 -2.56 -7.58
CA ASP A 83 -1.82 -1.40 -7.44
C ASP A 83 -2.27 -0.39 -6.38
N GLU A 84 -3.57 -0.26 -6.13
CA GLU A 84 -4.13 0.59 -5.06
C GLU A 84 -4.33 -0.16 -3.73
N HIS A 85 -4.16 -1.49 -3.70
CA HIS A 85 -4.56 -2.31 -2.56
C HIS A 85 -3.48 -3.24 -2.00
N TYR A 86 -2.54 -3.73 -2.81
CA TYR A 86 -1.51 -4.67 -2.37
C TYR A 86 -0.56 -4.04 -1.36
N LEU A 87 0.13 -2.96 -1.74
CA LEU A 87 1.10 -2.30 -0.87
C LEU A 87 0.45 -1.78 0.42
N PRO A 88 -0.70 -1.07 0.39
CA PRO A 88 -1.36 -0.63 1.61
C PRO A 88 -1.75 -1.78 2.54
N THR A 89 -2.25 -2.88 1.98
CA THR A 89 -2.62 -4.07 2.75
C THR A 89 -1.38 -4.72 3.38
N PHE A 90 -0.37 -5.03 2.57
CA PHE A 90 0.88 -5.66 3.02
C PHE A 90 1.58 -4.85 4.12
N VAL A 91 1.73 -3.54 3.90
CA VAL A 91 2.38 -2.63 4.85
C VAL A 91 1.56 -2.48 6.12
N SER A 92 0.23 -2.44 6.03
CA SER A 92 -0.60 -2.36 7.24
C SER A 92 -0.50 -3.60 8.12
N ILE A 93 -0.32 -4.78 7.52
CA ILE A 93 -0.18 -6.04 8.25
C ILE A 93 1.21 -6.16 8.89
N LYS A 94 2.27 -5.80 8.16
CA LYS A 94 3.65 -6.15 8.53
C LYS A 94 4.49 -4.96 9.02
N PHE A 95 4.22 -3.75 8.54
CA PHE A 95 5.11 -2.58 8.68
C PHE A 95 4.39 -1.31 9.14
N TRP A 96 3.22 -1.43 9.79
CA TRP A 96 2.39 -0.29 10.21
C TRP A 96 3.19 0.80 10.95
N LYS A 97 4.04 0.41 11.91
CA LYS A 97 4.85 1.35 12.70
C LYS A 97 5.94 2.05 11.90
N LYS A 98 6.41 1.49 10.78
CA LYS A 98 7.47 2.05 9.91
C LYS A 98 6.89 2.88 8.75
N ASN A 99 5.57 3.01 8.67
CA ASN A 99 4.87 3.76 7.64
C ASN A 99 4.25 5.05 8.19
N THR A 100 3.98 6.02 7.31
CA THR A 100 3.32 7.29 7.67
C THR A 100 1.84 7.35 7.32
N ASN A 101 1.31 6.35 6.59
CA ASN A 101 -0.07 6.30 6.09
C ASN A 101 -0.44 7.44 5.13
N ARG A 102 0.55 8.10 4.53
CA ARG A 102 0.38 9.11 3.48
C ARG A 102 1.45 8.95 2.42
N THR A 103 1.22 9.54 1.25
CA THR A 103 2.22 9.65 0.19
C THR A 103 2.99 10.99 0.28
N VAL A 104 4.00 11.14 -0.58
CA VAL A 104 4.74 12.38 -0.81
C VAL A 104 4.20 13.17 -2.01
N THR A 105 3.18 12.65 -2.68
CA THR A 105 2.46 13.35 -3.75
C THR A 105 1.23 14.08 -3.21
N TRP A 106 0.79 15.09 -3.96
CA TRP A 106 -0.46 15.79 -3.73
C TRP A 106 -1.30 15.70 -5.00
N VAL A 107 -2.59 15.41 -4.85
CA VAL A 107 -3.52 15.26 -5.98
C VAL A 107 -4.80 16.01 -5.67
N ASP A 108 -5.36 16.65 -6.70
CA ASP A 108 -6.69 17.26 -6.70
C ASP A 108 -7.59 16.47 -7.65
N TRP A 109 -8.78 16.10 -7.16
CA TRP A 109 -9.79 15.33 -7.91
C TRP A 109 -11.08 16.14 -8.14
N SER A 110 -11.01 17.47 -7.96
CA SER A 110 -12.13 18.39 -8.21
C SER A 110 -12.49 18.56 -9.68
#